data_AF-A0A089M6W5-F1
#
_entry.id   AF-A0A089M6W5-F1
#
_cell.length_a   1.000
_cell.length_b   1.000
_cell.length_c   1.000
_cell.angle_alpha   90.00
_cell.angle_beta   90.00
_cell.angle_gamma   90.00
#
_symmetry.space_group_name_H-M   'P 1'
#
loop_
_entity.id
_entity.type
_entity.pdbx_description
1 polymer ?
#
loop_
_entity_poly.entity_id
_entity_poly.type
_entity_poly.pdbx_seq_one_letter_code
_entity_poly.pdbx_strand_id
1 'polypeptide(L)'
;MLKLPLDELKEYLRIDGSEEDVTLALFVSAAEEYLAEAGVPVEKQGTARYKLAVLLYCAIHYEHRDPSEKIEKFNFSLESLILQMKTG
;
A
#
# COMPACT_ATOMS: atom_id res chain seq x y z
N MET A 1 -11.29 -6.20 -7.23
CA MET A 1 -11.19 -6.22 -5.75
C MET A 1 -9.97 -7.03 -5.39
N LEU A 2 -8.96 -6.37 -4.83
CA LEU A 2 -7.74 -7.03 -4.39
C LEU A 2 -8.09 -8.05 -3.31
N LYS A 3 -7.59 -9.28 -3.45
CA LYS A 3 -7.54 -10.21 -2.31
C LYS A 3 -6.15 -10.10 -1.71
N LEU A 4 -5.91 -9.05 -0.93
CA LEU A 4 -4.76 -8.99 -0.04
C LEU A 4 -5.25 -9.49 1.33
N PRO A 5 -4.88 -10.71 1.75
CA PRO A 5 -5.13 -11.14 3.12
C PRO A 5 -4.41 -10.20 4.08
N LEU A 6 -5.10 -9.76 5.14
CA LEU A 6 -4.49 -8.92 6.18
C LEU A 6 -3.25 -9.59 6.79
N ASP A 7 -3.24 -10.91 6.87
CA ASP A 7 -2.09 -11.69 7.35
C ASP A 7 -0.82 -11.42 6.52
N GLU A 8 -0.93 -11.25 5.20
CA GLU A 8 0.22 -10.92 4.36
C GLU A 8 0.73 -9.50 4.62
N LEU A 9 -0.17 -8.55 4.90
CA LEU A 9 0.22 -7.19 5.27
C LEU A 9 0.89 -7.18 6.64
N LYS A 10 0.38 -7.93 7.62
CA LYS A 10 0.99 -8.08 8.94
C LYS A 10 2.38 -8.68 8.85
N GLU A 11 2.54 -9.75 8.06
CA GLU A 11 3.84 -10.38 7.82
C GLU A 11 4.83 -9.38 7.20
N TYR A 12 4.39 -8.59 6.22
CA TYR A 12 5.20 -7.54 5.61
C TYR A 12 5.64 -6.46 6.61
N LEU A 13 4.74 -6.04 7.52
CA LEU A 13 5.00 -5.03 8.55
C LEU A 13 5.63 -5.60 9.83
N ARG A 14 5.83 -6.92 9.91
CA ARG A 14 6.34 -7.62 11.11
C ARG A 14 5.49 -7.37 12.36
N ILE A 15 4.17 -7.37 12.17
CA ILE A 15 3.19 -7.21 13.25
C ILE A 15 2.76 -8.59 13.73
N ASP A 16 2.96 -8.85 15.01
CA ASP A 16 2.36 -9.99 15.70
C ASP A 16 1.04 -9.55 16.34
N GLY A 17 -0.01 -10.38 16.24
CA GLY A 17 -1.30 -10.13 16.88
C GLY A 17 -2.39 -9.57 15.95
N SER A 18 -3.42 -8.97 16.56
CA SER A 18 -4.63 -8.52 15.87
C SER A 18 -5.18 -7.18 16.34
N GLU A 19 -4.45 -6.50 17.21
CA GLU A 19 -4.83 -5.24 17.84
C GLU A 19 -5.00 -4.11 16.81
N GLU A 20 -4.28 -4.20 15.69
CA GLU A 20 -4.23 -3.16 14.66
C GLU A 20 -5.03 -3.50 13.39
N ASP A 21 -5.78 -4.60 13.38
CA ASP A 21 -6.46 -5.12 12.17
C ASP A 21 -7.39 -4.10 11.53
N VAL A 22 -8.09 -3.32 12.36
CA VAL A 22 -9.00 -2.27 11.90
C VAL A 22 -8.24 -1.16 11.19
N THR A 23 -7.10 -0.75 11.74
CA THR A 23 -6.24 0.29 11.17
C THR A 23 -5.58 -0.21 9.88
N LEU A 24 -5.09 -1.45 9.88
CA LEU A 24 -4.49 -2.07 8.69
C LEU A 24 -5.51 -2.23 7.56
N ALA A 25 -6.75 -2.62 7.88
CA ALA A 25 -7.83 -2.69 6.89
C ALA A 25 -8.13 -1.33 6.28
N LEU A 26 -8.16 -0.27 7.09
CA LEU A 26 -8.33 1.10 6.63
C LEU A 26 -7.21 1.51 5.65
N PHE A 27 -5.96 1.18 5.96
CA PHE A 27 -4.82 1.49 5.08
C PHE A 27 -4.91 0.74 3.75
N VAL A 28 -5.36 -0.51 3.73
CA VAL A 28 -5.56 -1.26 2.49
C VAL A 28 -6.63 -0.58 1.62
N SER A 29 -7.77 -0.20 2.20
CA SER A 29 -8.82 0.51 1.46
C SER A 29 -8.33 1.86 0.91
N ALA A 30 -7.63 2.65 1.74
CA ALA A 30 -7.05 3.92 1.31
C ALA A 30 -6.01 3.74 0.20
N ALA A 31 -5.22 2.65 0.23
CA ALA A 31 -4.28 2.33 -0.83
C ALA A 31 -4.98 2.01 -2.16
N GLU A 32 -6.06 1.21 -2.12
CA GLU A 32 -6.83 0.90 -3.33
C GLU A 32 -7.44 2.15 -3.96
N GLU A 33 -8.02 3.04 -3.12
CA GLU A 33 -8.55 4.35 -3.53
C GLU A 33 -7.44 5.24 -4.12
N TYR A 34 -6.32 5.37 -3.43
CA TYR A 34 -5.18 6.17 -3.87
C TYR A 34 -4.65 5.72 -5.24
N LEU A 35 -4.48 4.41 -5.45
CA LEU A 35 -4.02 3.88 -6.73
C LEU A 35 -5.04 4.12 -7.85
N ALA A 36 -6.34 4.01 -7.56
CA ALA A 36 -7.40 4.30 -8.52
C ALA A 36 -7.39 5.80 -8.91
N GLU A 37 -7.29 6.71 -7.94
CA GLU A 37 -7.21 8.16 -8.16
C GLU A 37 -5.93 8.57 -8.89
N ALA A 38 -4.82 7.87 -8.63
CA ALA A 38 -3.57 8.05 -9.37
C ALA A 38 -3.66 7.60 -10.83
N GLY A 39 -4.75 6.95 -11.24
CA GLY A 39 -5.03 6.50 -12.60
C GLY A 39 -4.46 5.11 -12.91
N VAL A 40 -4.22 4.27 -11.90
CA VAL A 40 -3.84 2.87 -12.13
C VAL A 40 -5.05 2.11 -12.69
N PRO A 41 -4.93 1.45 -13.85
CA PRO A 41 -6.06 0.75 -14.46
C PRO A 41 -6.58 -0.43 -13.62
N VAL A 42 -7.89 -0.68 -13.67
CA VAL A 42 -8.57 -1.74 -12.90
C VAL A 42 -7.98 -3.13 -13.18
N GLU A 43 -7.55 -3.40 -14.41
CA GLU A 43 -6.91 -4.66 -14.80
C GLU A 43 -5.60 -4.94 -14.05
N LYS A 44 -4.96 -3.91 -13.46
CA LYS A 44 -3.75 -4.08 -12.67
C LYS A 44 -4.03 -4.60 -11.26
N GLN A 45 -5.28 -4.52 -10.75
CA GLN A 45 -5.63 -4.92 -9.38
C GLN A 45 -5.29 -6.39 -9.04
N GLY A 46 -5.13 -7.27 -10.03
CA GLY A 46 -4.72 -8.66 -9.83
C GLY A 46 -3.21 -8.92 -9.92
N THR A 47 -2.41 -7.89 -10.24
CA THR A 47 -0.98 -8.05 -10.52
C THR A 47 -0.14 -7.97 -9.25
N ALA A 48 1.02 -8.64 -9.26
CA ALA A 48 1.97 -8.54 -8.15
C ALA A 48 2.47 -7.10 -7.92
N ARG A 49 2.58 -6.27 -8.98
CA ARG A 49 2.97 -4.86 -8.86
C ARG A 49 1.93 -4.04 -8.11
N TYR A 50 0.64 -4.26 -8.40
CA TYR A 50 -0.43 -3.58 -7.67
C TYR A 50 -0.44 -3.99 -6.20
N LYS A 51 -0.30 -5.29 -5.92
CA LYS A 51 -0.18 -5.81 -4.56
C LYS A 51 0.99 -5.17 -3.80
N LEU A 52 2.16 -5.10 -4.43
CA LEU A 52 3.34 -4.45 -3.86
C LEU A 52 3.11 -2.95 -3.60
N ALA A 53 2.44 -2.24 -4.51
CA ALA A 53 2.11 -0.84 -4.32
C ALA A 53 1.19 -0.62 -3.11
N VAL A 54 0.21 -1.50 -2.90
CA VAL A 54 -0.65 -1.47 -1.71
C VAL A 54 0.15 -1.72 -0.42
N LEU A 55 1.05 -2.72 -0.42
CA LEU A 55 1.92 -2.99 0.73
C LEU A 55 2.83 -1.80 1.07
N LEU A 56 3.43 -1.16 0.06
CA LEU A 56 4.27 0.02 0.24
C LEU A 56 3.49 1.22 0.78
N TYR A 57 2.30 1.48 0.24
CA TYR A 57 1.42 2.52 0.76
C TYR A 57 1.12 2.29 2.25
N CYS A 58 0.71 1.07 2.61
CA CYS A 58 0.40 0.73 4.00
C CYS A 58 1.63 0.91 4.90
N ALA A 59 2.83 0.49 4.46
CA ALA A 59 4.06 0.67 5.24
C ALA A 59 4.45 2.14 5.42
N ILE A 60 4.31 2.98 4.38
CA ILE A 60 4.54 4.42 4.51
C ILE A 60 3.69 5.00 5.64
N HIS A 61 2.39 4.72 5.64
CA HIS A 61 1.46 5.23 6.63
C HIS A 61 1.58 4.57 8.00
N TYR A 62 2.04 3.32 8.06
CA TYR A 62 2.24 2.59 9.30
C TYR A 62 3.53 2.99 10.01
N GLU A 63 4.65 3.04 9.29
CA GLU A 63 5.96 3.33 9.86
C GLU A 63 6.12 4.81 10.19
N HIS A 64 5.55 5.71 9.37
CA HIS A 64 5.64 7.16 9.56
C HIS A 64 4.39 7.71 10.26
N ARG A 65 3.99 7.08 11.36
CA ARG A 65 2.92 7.60 12.24
C ARG A 65 3.38 8.82 13.04
N ASP A 66 4.69 9.04 13.16
CA ASP A 66 5.25 10.24 13.76
C ASP A 66 5.24 11.40 12.74
N PRO A 67 4.47 12.48 12.98
CA PRO A 67 4.40 13.62 12.08
C PRO A 67 5.74 14.36 11.90
N SER A 68 6.73 14.09 12.75
CA SER A 68 8.06 14.72 12.71
C SER A 68 9.05 14.01 11.78
N GLU A 69 8.75 12.80 11.31
CA GLU A 69 9.62 12.06 10.39
C GLU A 69 9.43 12.49 8.92
N LYS A 70 10.55 12.63 8.19
CA LYS A 70 10.52 13.03 6.76
C LYS A 70 10.29 11.81 5.85
N ILE A 71 9.21 11.84 5.08
CA ILE A 71 8.69 10.72 4.24
C ILE A 71 9.39 10.61 2.85
N GLU A 72 10.41 11.42 2.54
CA GLU A 72 10.86 11.67 1.16
C GLU A 72 11.30 10.43 0.33
N LYS A 73 11.89 9.39 0.94
CA LYS A 73 12.44 8.25 0.18
C LYS A 73 11.40 7.22 -0.26
N PHE A 74 10.39 6.96 0.57
CA PHE A 74 9.42 5.90 0.27
C PHE A 74 8.41 6.30 -0.80
N ASN A 75 8.10 7.60 -0.90
CA ASN A 75 7.23 8.14 -1.95
C ASN A 75 7.78 7.85 -3.35
N PHE A 76 9.09 7.92 -3.55
CA PHE A 76 9.70 7.66 -4.87
C PHE A 76 9.44 6.24 -5.38
N SER A 77 9.57 5.22 -4.52
CA SER A 77 9.36 3.83 -4.92
C SER A 77 7.91 3.55 -5.29
N LEU A 78 6.96 4.10 -4.52
CA LEU A 78 5.53 3.99 -4.80
C LEU A 78 5.16 4.71 -6.10
N GLU A 79 5.64 5.94 -6.29
CA GLU A 79 5.44 6.72 -7.52
C GLU A 79 5.97 6.01 -8.76
N SER A 80 7.17 5.41 -8.67
CA SER A 80 7.77 4.66 -9.77
C SER A 80 6.91 3.44 -10.17
N LEU A 81 6.40 2.69 -9.19
CA LEU A 81 5.52 1.55 -9.45
C LEU A 81 4.20 1.97 -10.09
N ILE A 82 3.59 3.06 -9.60
CA ILE A 82 2.38 3.63 -10.18
C ILE A 82 2.62 4.00 -11.64
N LEU A 83 3.71 4.71 -11.95
CA LEU A 83 4.03 5.10 -13.31
C LEU A 83 4.18 3.88 -14.24
N GLN A 84 4.91 2.85 -13.80
CA GLN A 84 5.07 1.61 -14.57
C GLN A 84 3.74 0.90 -14.83
N MET A 85 2.80 0.96 -13.90
CA MET A 85 1.47 0.36 -14.06
C MET A 85 0.54 1.18 -14.96
N LYS A 86 0.76 2.49 -15.05
CA LYS A 86 -0.02 3.39 -15.92
C LYS A 86 0.42 3.30 -17.38
N THR A 87 1.72 3.12 -17.62
CA THR A 87 2.29 3.20 -18.98
C THR A 87 2.57 1.85 -19.64
N GLY A 88 2.53 0.75 -18.88
CA GLY A 88 2.71 -0.61 -19.38
C GLY A 88 1.46 -1.44 -19.25
#